data_AF-A0A2J0YWK9-F1
#
_entry.id   AF-A0A2J0YWK9-F1
#
_cell.length_a   1.000
_cell.length_b   1.000
_cell.length_c   1.000
_cell.angle_alpha   90.00
_cell.angle_beta   90.00
_cell.angle_gamma   90.00
#
_symmetry.space_group_name_H-M   'P 1'
#
loop_
_entity.id
_entity.type
_entity.pdbx_description
1 polymer ?
#
loop_
_entity_poly.entity_id
_entity_poly.type
_entity_poly.pdbx_seq_one_letter_code
_entity_poly.pdbx_strand_id
1 'polypeptide(L)'
;MVTVFDAVSDRAQRVRHPEKAHRPDTEVLRKPDWIRVKAPTSKGYQETRSIVKSHKLVTVCEEAGCPNIGECWDKKHATFMIMGEICTRACAFCNVATGKPNALDLDEPANVAKAVKQMGLSHVVITSVDRDDLDDGGAEHFEKVIFAIREASPETTIEILTPDFLRKPGALERVVAAKPDVFNHNLETVPSNYLTVRPGARYFHSIRLLQRVKELDPTMFTKSGIMVGLGEERNEVLQLMDDLRTADVDFLTIGQYLQPSRKHHKVEKFVTPEEFKSYETVAYTKGFLMVSSSPLTRSSHHAGDDFARLKAAREKKLAAAAE
;
A
#
# COMPACT_ATOMS: atom_id res chain seq x y z
N MET A 1 -31.68 -1.76 32.17
CA MET A 1 -30.81 -1.56 31.00
C MET A 1 -31.49 -0.49 30.16
N VAL A 2 -30.98 0.74 30.15
CA VAL A 2 -31.60 1.84 29.41
C VAL A 2 -30.94 1.89 28.04
N THR A 3 -31.67 1.48 27.01
CA THR A 3 -31.24 1.65 25.63
C THR A 3 -31.47 3.10 25.24
N VAL A 4 -30.39 3.87 25.12
CA VAL A 4 -30.44 5.23 24.57
C VAL A 4 -30.54 5.10 23.05
N PHE A 5 -31.68 5.46 22.48
CA PHE A 5 -31.86 5.58 21.05
C PHE A 5 -31.48 7.01 20.62
N ASP A 6 -30.39 7.14 19.88
CA ASP A 6 -30.07 8.38 19.17
C ASP A 6 -31.00 8.47 17.94
N ALA A 7 -32.04 9.30 18.05
CA ALA A 7 -33.00 9.57 16.99
C ALA A 7 -32.59 10.78 16.11
N VAL A 8 -31.41 11.36 16.33
CA VAL A 8 -30.94 12.58 15.65
C VAL A 8 -29.92 12.24 14.55
N SER A 9 -29.30 11.06 14.61
CA SER A 9 -28.45 10.54 13.53
C SER A 9 -29.28 9.81 12.46
N ASP A 10 -29.92 10.58 11.57
CA ASP A 10 -30.58 10.07 10.35
C ASP A 10 -29.58 9.55 9.27
N ARG A 11 -28.40 9.12 9.72
CA ARG A 11 -27.50 8.27 8.95
C ARG A 11 -27.51 6.95 9.68
N ALA A 12 -28.30 5.99 9.22
CA ALA A 12 -28.06 4.59 9.51
C ALA A 12 -26.54 4.36 9.43
N GLN A 13 -25.89 4.15 10.58
CA GLN A 13 -24.43 4.16 10.65
C GLN A 13 -23.93 3.09 9.69
N ARG A 14 -23.37 3.53 8.57
CA ARG A 14 -22.92 2.63 7.51
C ARG A 14 -21.87 1.71 8.13
N VAL A 15 -22.16 0.41 8.14
CA VAL A 15 -21.20 -0.60 8.60
C VAL A 15 -19.96 -0.49 7.72
N ARG A 16 -18.77 -0.39 8.33
CA ARG A 16 -17.50 -0.23 7.62
C ARG A 16 -17.20 -1.41 6.69
N HIS A 17 -17.50 -2.62 7.17
CA HIS A 17 -17.27 -3.90 6.49
C HIS A 17 -18.55 -4.75 6.40
N PRO A 18 -19.55 -4.35 5.59
CA PRO A 18 -20.81 -5.08 5.47
C PRO A 18 -20.61 -6.53 4.99
N GLU A 19 -19.62 -6.76 4.14
CA GLU A 19 -19.22 -8.06 3.58
C GLU A 19 -18.60 -9.02 4.60
N LYS A 20 -18.18 -8.50 5.77
CA LYS A 20 -17.60 -9.29 6.86
C LYS A 20 -18.55 -9.40 8.07
N ALA A 21 -19.68 -8.68 8.07
CA ALA A 21 -20.56 -8.54 9.24
C ALA A 21 -21.08 -9.89 9.78
N HIS A 22 -21.39 -10.83 8.88
CA HIS A 22 -21.95 -12.14 9.22
C HIS A 22 -20.91 -13.26 9.38
N ARG A 23 -19.61 -12.96 9.28
CA ARG A 23 -18.55 -13.96 9.47
C ARG A 23 -18.44 -14.35 10.95
N PRO A 24 -18.05 -15.58 11.29
CA PRO A 24 -17.72 -15.92 12.68
C PRO A 24 -16.52 -15.10 13.16
N ASP A 25 -16.45 -14.86 14.47
CA ASP A 25 -15.27 -14.25 15.07
C ASP A 25 -14.11 -15.25 15.09
N THR A 26 -12.92 -14.80 14.71
CA THR A 26 -11.69 -15.59 14.87
C THR A 26 -11.15 -15.48 16.30
N GLU A 27 -10.29 -16.43 16.66
CA GLU A 27 -9.44 -16.35 17.84
C GLU A 27 -8.44 -15.18 17.71
N VAL A 28 -8.14 -14.51 18.82
CA VAL A 28 -7.16 -13.42 18.87
C VAL A 28 -5.88 -13.96 19.50
N LEU A 29 -4.87 -14.17 18.68
CA LEU A 29 -3.54 -14.54 19.17
C LEU A 29 -2.90 -13.38 19.93
N ARG A 30 -2.21 -13.68 21.04
CA ARG A 30 -1.45 -12.67 21.79
C ARG A 30 -0.30 -12.16 20.94
N LYS A 31 -0.24 -10.84 20.73
CA LYS A 31 0.87 -10.21 20.02
C LYS A 31 2.18 -10.43 20.79
N PRO A 32 3.25 -10.91 20.14
CA PRO A 32 4.55 -11.07 20.76
C PRO A 32 5.21 -9.71 21.03
N ASP A 33 6.24 -9.70 21.87
CA ASP A 33 6.85 -8.47 22.38
C ASP A 33 7.56 -7.64 21.30
N TRP A 34 8.00 -8.27 20.21
CA TRP A 34 8.61 -7.58 19.07
C TRP A 34 7.60 -6.87 18.15
N ILE A 35 6.29 -7.00 18.39
CA ILE A 35 5.23 -6.28 17.65
C ILE A 35 4.62 -5.23 18.59
N ARG A 36 5.39 -4.17 18.83
CA ARG A 36 4.98 -3.04 19.68
C ARG A 36 5.44 -1.73 19.04
N VAL A 37 4.58 -0.72 19.12
CA VAL A 37 4.83 0.63 18.61
C VAL A 37 4.47 1.65 19.68
N LYS A 38 5.08 2.83 19.62
CA LYS A 38 4.74 3.94 20.51
C LYS A 38 3.43 4.59 20.07
N ALA A 39 2.67 5.12 21.04
CA ALA A 39 1.45 5.84 20.76
C ALA A 39 1.73 7.15 19.98
N PRO A 40 0.83 7.56 19.07
CA PRO A 40 1.01 8.77 18.25
C PRO A 40 0.66 10.04 19.04
N THR A 41 1.54 10.47 19.94
CA THR A 41 1.33 11.66 20.79
C THR A 41 2.26 12.82 20.48
N SER A 42 3.11 12.71 19.46
CA SER A 42 4.10 13.74 19.13
C SER A 42 3.47 15.00 18.51
N LYS A 43 4.22 16.10 18.57
CA LYS A 43 3.82 17.36 17.92
C LYS A 43 3.77 17.22 16.40
N GLY A 44 4.76 16.56 15.79
CA GLY A 44 4.81 16.34 14.34
C GLY A 44 3.62 15.54 13.83
N TYR A 45 3.16 14.54 14.61
CA TYR A 45 1.91 13.82 14.30
C TYR A 45 0.69 14.76 14.23
N GLN A 46 0.51 15.65 15.21
CA GLN A 46 -0.63 16.57 15.21
C GLN A 46 -0.56 17.61 14.08
N GLU A 47 0.65 18.09 13.76
CA GLU A 47 0.88 18.99 12.62
C GLU A 47 0.49 18.33 11.30
N THR A 48 1.00 17.12 11.04
CA THR A 48 0.65 16.33 9.84
C THR A 48 -0.85 16.06 9.77
N ARG A 49 -1.46 15.67 10.90
CA ARG A 49 -2.91 15.43 10.99
C ARG A 49 -3.73 16.67 10.63
N SER A 50 -3.29 17.84 11.10
CA SER A 50 -3.96 19.11 10.81
C SER A 50 -3.91 19.42 9.32
N ILE A 51 -2.75 19.23 8.68
CA ILE A 51 -2.57 19.46 7.23
C ILE A 51 -3.48 18.54 6.41
N VAL A 52 -3.46 17.23 6.70
CA VAL A 52 -4.30 16.24 6.01
C VAL A 52 -5.78 16.65 6.09
N LYS A 53 -6.26 17.00 7.29
CA LYS A 53 -7.65 17.42 7.51
C LYS A 53 -8.00 18.74 6.84
N SER A 54 -7.11 19.74 6.89
CA SER A 54 -7.37 21.06 6.28
C SER A 54 -7.51 20.98 4.77
N HIS A 55 -6.85 20.01 4.13
CA HIS A 55 -6.95 19.77 2.68
C HIS A 55 -8.00 18.72 2.31
N LYS A 56 -8.82 18.26 3.28
CA LYS A 56 -9.85 17.22 3.07
C LYS A 56 -9.31 15.92 2.47
N LEU A 57 -8.07 15.56 2.81
CA LEU A 57 -7.41 14.38 2.27
C LEU A 57 -7.65 13.17 3.16
N VAL A 58 -7.62 11.99 2.54
CA VAL A 58 -7.66 10.69 3.21
C VAL A 58 -6.27 10.09 3.16
N THR A 59 -5.90 9.34 4.20
CA THR A 59 -4.63 8.60 4.23
C THR A 59 -4.88 7.12 4.50
N VAL A 60 -4.11 6.26 3.85
CA VAL A 60 -4.11 4.83 4.19
C VAL A 60 -3.55 4.61 5.60
N CYS A 61 -2.76 5.54 6.12
CA CYS A 61 -2.24 5.51 7.48
C CYS A 61 -3.38 5.41 8.51
N GLU A 62 -4.42 6.25 8.33
CA GLU A 62 -5.62 6.25 9.18
C GLU A 62 -6.57 5.11 8.79
N GLU A 63 -6.90 4.97 7.50
CA GLU A 63 -7.93 4.02 7.06
C GLU A 63 -7.52 2.55 7.19
N ALA A 64 -6.23 2.23 7.09
CA ALA A 64 -5.73 0.88 7.34
C ALA A 64 -5.46 0.60 8.83
N GLY A 65 -5.53 1.61 9.70
CA GLY A 65 -5.15 1.48 11.12
C GLY A 65 -3.66 1.18 11.31
N CYS A 66 -2.80 1.90 10.57
CA CYS A 66 -1.37 1.59 10.52
C CYS A 66 -0.69 1.79 11.89
N PRO A 67 0.04 0.78 12.42
CA PRO A 67 0.74 0.92 13.70
C PRO A 67 1.88 1.95 13.64
N ASN A 68 2.41 2.23 12.44
CA ASN A 68 3.56 3.13 12.27
C ASN A 68 3.15 4.59 12.10
N ILE A 69 1.85 4.93 12.17
CA ILE A 69 1.36 6.29 11.91
C ILE A 69 2.05 7.35 12.77
N GLY A 70 2.32 7.03 14.05
CA GLY A 70 3.01 7.95 14.96
C GLY A 70 4.43 8.29 14.51
N GLU A 71 5.22 7.28 14.13
CA GLU A 71 6.59 7.50 13.66
C GLU A 71 6.61 8.21 12.31
N CYS A 72 5.82 7.73 11.34
CA CYS A 72 5.82 8.28 10.00
C CYS A 72 5.40 9.75 10.00
N TRP A 73 4.31 10.09 10.69
CA TRP A 73 3.77 11.45 10.68
C TRP A 73 4.60 12.43 11.51
N ASP A 74 5.36 11.95 12.50
CA ASP A 74 6.34 12.79 13.20
C ASP A 74 7.43 13.31 12.25
N LYS A 75 7.82 12.47 11.27
CA LYS A 75 8.76 12.82 10.20
C LYS A 75 8.07 13.45 8.98
N LYS A 76 6.80 13.87 9.12
CA LYS A 76 5.94 14.38 8.03
C LYS A 76 5.76 13.39 6.87
N HIS A 77 6.02 12.10 7.06
CA HIS A 77 5.80 11.09 6.03
C HIS A 77 4.35 10.59 6.07
N ALA A 78 3.58 10.87 5.03
CA ALA A 78 2.20 10.40 4.89
C ALA A 78 1.99 9.75 3.53
N THR A 79 1.16 8.70 3.52
CA THR A 79 0.71 8.06 2.29
C THR A 79 -0.74 8.48 2.02
N PHE A 80 -0.92 9.31 1.01
CA PHE A 80 -2.24 9.79 0.63
C PHE A 80 -3.01 8.68 -0.07
N MET A 81 -4.27 8.48 0.34
CA MET A 81 -5.19 7.55 -0.30
C MET A 81 -6.21 8.35 -1.10
N ILE A 82 -6.00 8.42 -2.42
CA ILE A 82 -6.86 9.15 -3.34
C ILE A 82 -8.13 8.35 -3.67
N MET A 83 -9.12 9.04 -4.21
CA MET A 83 -10.42 8.50 -4.62
C MET A 83 -11.30 8.05 -3.44
N GLY A 84 -11.06 8.64 -2.26
CA GLY A 84 -11.86 8.47 -1.06
C GLY A 84 -11.48 7.28 -0.18
N GLU A 85 -12.34 6.98 0.80
CA GLU A 85 -12.12 5.98 1.87
C GLU A 85 -12.92 4.68 1.69
N ILE A 86 -13.66 4.56 0.59
CA ILE A 86 -14.57 3.44 0.31
C ILE A 86 -14.10 2.71 -0.93
N CYS A 87 -13.77 1.43 -0.75
CA CYS A 87 -13.31 0.53 -1.81
C CYS A 87 -14.45 -0.29 -2.40
N THR A 88 -14.42 -0.52 -3.72
CA THR A 88 -15.35 -1.43 -4.40
C THR A 88 -15.04 -2.90 -4.12
N ARG A 89 -13.86 -3.21 -3.58
CA ARG A 89 -13.40 -4.57 -3.33
C ARG A 89 -13.32 -4.92 -1.85
N ALA A 90 -13.39 -6.23 -1.62
CA ALA A 90 -13.59 -6.86 -0.32
C ALA A 90 -12.40 -7.73 0.10
N CYS A 91 -11.18 -7.19 0.08
CA CYS A 91 -10.00 -7.92 0.52
C CYS A 91 -10.16 -8.35 2.00
N ALA A 92 -9.94 -9.63 2.29
CA ALA A 92 -10.21 -10.21 3.61
C ALA A 92 -9.29 -9.67 4.71
N PHE A 93 -8.11 -9.16 4.33
CA PHE A 93 -7.11 -8.59 5.22
C PHE A 93 -7.29 -7.07 5.45
N CYS A 94 -7.94 -6.36 4.52
CA CYS A 94 -7.88 -4.90 4.43
C CYS A 94 -8.93 -4.22 5.33
N ASN A 95 -8.51 -3.15 6.02
CA ASN A 95 -9.37 -2.40 6.94
C ASN A 95 -10.07 -1.18 6.30
N VAL A 96 -9.78 -0.87 5.04
CA VAL A 96 -10.49 0.18 4.30
C VAL A 96 -11.96 -0.19 4.14
N ALA A 97 -12.87 0.80 4.24
CA ALA A 97 -14.30 0.55 4.17
C ALA A 97 -14.71 -0.06 2.82
N THR A 98 -15.64 -1.01 2.83
CA THR A 98 -16.17 -1.61 1.60
C THR A 98 -17.54 -1.00 1.25
N GLY A 99 -17.81 -0.82 -0.05
CA GLY A 99 -19.15 -0.60 -0.59
C GLY A 99 -19.15 0.40 -1.74
N LYS A 100 -20.26 1.12 -1.94
CA LYS A 100 -20.38 2.08 -3.05
C LYS A 100 -19.58 3.36 -2.74
N PRO A 101 -18.57 3.72 -3.56
CA PRO A 101 -17.81 4.96 -3.38
C PRO A 101 -18.65 6.21 -3.69
N ASN A 102 -18.16 7.36 -3.23
CA ASN A 102 -18.67 8.66 -3.66
C ASN A 102 -18.13 9.03 -5.05
N ALA A 103 -18.69 10.08 -5.65
CA ALA A 103 -18.09 10.68 -6.85
C ALA A 103 -16.65 11.13 -6.58
N LEU A 104 -15.81 11.12 -7.62
CA LEU A 104 -14.46 11.66 -7.53
C LEU A 104 -14.52 13.15 -7.17
N ASP A 105 -13.67 13.55 -6.23
CA ASP A 105 -13.42 14.96 -5.96
C ASP A 105 -12.42 15.49 -7.00
N LEU A 106 -12.88 16.42 -7.84
CA LEU A 106 -12.05 17.01 -8.90
C LEU A 106 -10.95 17.93 -8.34
N ASP A 107 -11.08 18.41 -7.11
CA ASP A 107 -10.06 19.23 -6.44
C ASP A 107 -9.01 18.38 -5.71
N GLU A 108 -9.22 17.06 -5.56
CA GLU A 108 -8.31 16.16 -4.84
C GLU A 108 -6.86 16.22 -5.36
N PRO A 109 -6.58 16.22 -6.69
CA PRO A 109 -5.22 16.36 -7.20
C PRO A 109 -4.52 17.63 -6.73
N ALA A 110 -5.22 18.77 -6.77
CA ALA A 110 -4.68 20.06 -6.33
C ALA A 110 -4.47 20.10 -4.81
N ASN A 111 -5.38 19.49 -4.05
CA ASN A 111 -5.28 19.41 -2.59
C ASN A 111 -4.12 18.51 -2.15
N VAL A 112 -3.90 17.37 -2.81
CA VAL A 112 -2.72 16.52 -2.58
C VAL A 112 -1.44 17.30 -2.86
N ALA A 113 -1.35 17.99 -4.00
CA ALA A 113 -0.17 18.78 -4.36
C ALA A 113 0.13 19.90 -3.35
N LYS A 114 -0.90 20.61 -2.87
CA LYS A 114 -0.76 21.62 -1.80
C LYS A 114 -0.26 21.01 -0.50
N ALA A 115 -0.80 19.85 -0.10
CA ALA A 115 -0.37 19.17 1.11
C ALA A 115 1.08 18.70 1.01
N VAL A 116 1.48 18.08 -0.11
CA VAL A 116 2.87 17.67 -0.38
C VAL A 116 3.84 18.84 -0.25
N LYS A 117 3.51 19.97 -0.90
CA LYS A 117 4.31 21.19 -0.84
C LYS A 117 4.39 21.76 0.58
N GLN A 118 3.26 21.83 1.28
CA GLN A 118 3.18 22.37 2.65
C GLN A 118 3.97 21.52 3.65
N MET A 119 3.98 20.20 3.45
CA MET A 119 4.74 19.28 4.30
C MET A 119 6.23 19.24 3.95
N GLY A 120 6.61 19.71 2.75
CA GLY A 120 7.99 19.76 2.30
C GLY A 120 8.58 18.37 2.04
N LEU A 121 7.80 17.47 1.44
CA LEU A 121 8.20 16.07 1.27
C LEU A 121 9.24 15.92 0.15
N SER A 122 10.34 15.23 0.43
CA SER A 122 11.30 14.80 -0.60
C SER A 122 10.79 13.60 -1.41
N HIS A 123 9.94 12.79 -0.79
CA HIS A 123 9.33 11.61 -1.38
C HIS A 123 7.89 11.47 -0.88
N VAL A 124 6.95 11.22 -1.79
CA VAL A 124 5.53 11.01 -1.46
C VAL A 124 5.06 9.67 -2.01
N VAL A 125 4.24 8.97 -1.23
CA VAL A 125 3.55 7.75 -1.67
C VAL A 125 2.07 8.07 -1.88
N ILE A 126 1.56 7.79 -3.08
CA ILE A 126 0.13 7.93 -3.43
C ILE A 126 -0.44 6.54 -3.66
N THR A 127 -1.50 6.18 -2.92
CA THR A 127 -2.25 4.94 -3.14
C THR A 127 -3.71 5.29 -3.41
N SER A 128 -4.51 4.31 -3.85
CA SER A 128 -5.96 4.50 -3.92
C SER A 128 -6.72 3.30 -3.35
N VAL A 129 -8.03 3.50 -3.19
CA VAL A 129 -8.99 2.39 -3.18
C VAL A 129 -9.18 1.83 -4.59
N ASP A 130 -9.72 0.62 -4.71
CA ASP A 130 -10.22 0.12 -5.99
C ASP A 130 -11.50 0.87 -6.39
N ARG A 131 -11.56 1.29 -7.65
CA ARG A 131 -12.68 2.01 -8.27
C ARG A 131 -13.21 1.26 -9.48
N ASP A 132 -13.69 0.04 -9.26
CA ASP A 132 -14.23 -0.80 -10.33
C ASP A 132 -15.45 -0.16 -11.04
N ASP A 133 -16.09 0.82 -10.38
CA ASP A 133 -17.20 1.63 -10.89
C ASP A 133 -16.80 2.67 -11.96
N LEU A 134 -15.50 2.97 -12.10
CA LEU A 134 -14.99 3.88 -13.14
C LEU A 134 -14.47 3.09 -14.34
N ASP A 135 -14.70 3.57 -15.56
CA ASP A 135 -14.33 2.87 -16.80
C ASP A 135 -12.81 2.61 -16.92
N ASP A 136 -11.98 3.50 -16.38
CA ASP A 136 -10.52 3.41 -16.37
C ASP A 136 -9.94 2.92 -15.03
N GLY A 137 -10.81 2.59 -14.05
CA GLY A 137 -10.41 2.18 -12.71
C GLY A 137 -9.73 3.29 -11.89
N GLY A 138 -9.83 4.56 -12.30
CA GLY A 138 -9.20 5.71 -11.64
C GLY A 138 -7.80 6.07 -12.15
N ALA A 139 -7.35 5.48 -13.25
CA ALA A 139 -6.03 5.74 -13.83
C ALA A 139 -5.79 7.22 -14.19
N GLU A 140 -6.79 7.90 -14.76
CA GLU A 140 -6.74 9.34 -15.03
C GLU A 140 -6.55 10.16 -13.76
N HIS A 141 -7.12 9.70 -12.64
CA HIS A 141 -7.01 10.42 -11.38
C HIS A 141 -5.60 10.32 -10.80
N PHE A 142 -4.96 9.14 -10.89
CA PHE A 142 -3.54 8.98 -10.58
C PHE A 142 -2.67 9.92 -11.43
N GLU A 143 -2.90 9.96 -12.75
CA GLU A 143 -2.18 10.84 -13.68
C GLU A 143 -2.28 12.31 -13.25
N LYS A 144 -3.50 12.80 -12.99
CA LYS A 144 -3.74 14.19 -12.54
C LYS A 144 -3.02 14.51 -11.23
N VAL A 145 -3.03 13.58 -10.26
CA VAL A 145 -2.33 13.74 -8.98
C VAL A 145 -0.82 13.83 -9.19
N ILE A 146 -0.25 12.94 -10.01
CA ILE A 146 1.19 12.95 -10.32
C ILE A 146 1.60 14.29 -10.94
N PHE A 147 0.85 14.78 -11.94
CA PHE A 147 1.15 16.04 -12.60
C PHE A 147 1.00 17.24 -11.65
N ALA A 148 -0.05 17.29 -10.84
CA ALA A 148 -0.25 18.35 -9.86
C ALA A 148 0.90 18.41 -8.84
N ILE A 149 1.38 17.25 -8.36
CA ILE A 149 2.53 17.19 -7.45
C ILE A 149 3.80 17.68 -8.15
N ARG A 150 4.09 17.20 -9.37
CA ARG A 150 5.28 17.63 -10.12
C ARG A 150 5.28 19.13 -10.39
N GLU A 151 4.13 19.73 -10.66
CA GLU A 151 4.01 21.19 -10.83
C GLU A 151 4.25 21.94 -9.52
N ALA A 152 3.66 21.48 -8.42
CA ALA A 152 3.74 22.17 -7.14
C ALA A 152 5.08 21.96 -6.41
N SER A 153 5.75 20.82 -6.64
CA SER A 153 6.95 20.35 -5.94
C SER A 153 7.82 19.49 -6.87
N PRO A 154 8.56 20.12 -7.82
CA PRO A 154 9.27 19.42 -8.89
C PRO A 154 10.39 18.49 -8.41
N GLU A 155 10.98 18.77 -7.25
CA GLU A 155 12.03 17.95 -6.63
C GLU A 155 11.47 16.76 -5.84
N THR A 156 10.16 16.71 -5.60
CA THR A 156 9.54 15.61 -4.86
C THR A 156 9.43 14.39 -5.75
N THR A 157 9.99 13.28 -5.28
CA THR A 157 9.90 11.98 -5.94
C THR A 157 8.57 11.30 -5.60
N ILE A 158 7.97 10.58 -6.55
CA ILE A 158 6.60 10.08 -6.43
C ILE A 158 6.59 8.54 -6.56
N GLU A 159 6.27 7.84 -5.47
CA GLU A 159 5.88 6.43 -5.51
C GLU A 159 4.35 6.34 -5.62
N ILE A 160 3.86 5.48 -6.51
CA ILE A 160 2.43 5.13 -6.56
C ILE A 160 2.23 3.68 -6.15
N LEU A 161 1.21 3.41 -5.34
CA LEU A 161 0.72 2.07 -5.02
C LEU A 161 -0.64 1.88 -5.67
N THR A 162 -0.66 1.13 -6.76
CA THR A 162 -1.82 1.03 -7.64
C THR A 162 -2.71 -0.18 -7.34
N PRO A 163 -4.03 -0.08 -7.60
CA PRO A 163 -4.87 -1.26 -7.79
C PRO A 163 -4.40 -2.06 -9.01
N ASP A 164 -5.04 -3.20 -9.27
CA ASP A 164 -4.60 -4.07 -10.38
C ASP A 164 -5.13 -3.66 -11.77
N PHE A 165 -6.02 -2.67 -11.83
CA PHE A 165 -6.72 -2.24 -13.05
C PHE A 165 -7.34 -3.40 -13.84
N LEU A 166 -7.80 -4.45 -13.15
CA LEU A 166 -8.34 -5.66 -13.78
C LEU A 166 -9.54 -5.31 -14.67
N ARG A 167 -9.42 -5.64 -15.97
CA ARG A 167 -10.40 -5.35 -17.04
C ARG A 167 -10.57 -3.84 -17.32
N LYS A 168 -9.53 -3.04 -17.13
CA LYS A 168 -9.51 -1.60 -17.45
C LYS A 168 -8.46 -1.33 -18.54
N PRO A 169 -8.80 -1.49 -19.84
CA PRO A 169 -7.83 -1.32 -20.93
C PRO A 169 -7.28 0.12 -20.96
N GLY A 170 -5.97 0.28 -21.18
CA GLY A 170 -5.32 1.59 -21.23
C GLY A 170 -4.98 2.21 -19.87
N ALA A 171 -5.50 1.67 -18.77
CA ALA A 171 -5.28 2.21 -17.42
C ALA A 171 -3.81 2.16 -17.01
N LEU A 172 -3.15 1.01 -17.21
CA LEU A 172 -1.73 0.83 -16.91
C LEU A 172 -0.88 1.80 -17.74
N GLU A 173 -1.10 1.83 -19.05
CA GLU A 173 -0.34 2.63 -20.00
C GLU A 173 -0.40 4.11 -19.64
N ARG A 174 -1.57 4.59 -19.24
CA ARG A 174 -1.78 5.97 -18.80
C ARG A 174 -0.98 6.31 -17.54
N VAL A 175 -1.03 5.44 -16.52
CA VAL A 175 -0.32 5.67 -15.26
C VAL A 175 1.20 5.60 -15.46
N VAL A 176 1.70 4.68 -16.30
CA VAL A 176 3.12 4.62 -16.65
C VAL A 176 3.56 5.86 -17.44
N ALA A 177 2.73 6.34 -18.38
CA ALA A 177 3.02 7.56 -19.15
C ALA A 177 3.11 8.83 -18.27
N ALA A 178 2.46 8.85 -17.10
CA ALA A 178 2.59 9.92 -16.11
C ALA A 178 3.96 9.92 -15.38
N LYS A 179 4.79 8.88 -15.59
CA LYS A 179 6.16 8.75 -15.07
C LYS A 179 6.26 8.91 -13.54
N PRO A 180 5.61 8.06 -12.73
CA PRO A 180 5.97 7.96 -11.32
C PRO A 180 7.45 7.49 -11.20
N ASP A 181 8.10 7.88 -10.11
CA ASP A 181 9.47 7.46 -9.81
C ASP A 181 9.54 5.98 -9.40
N VAL A 182 8.51 5.49 -8.69
CA VAL A 182 8.34 4.07 -8.33
C VAL A 182 6.91 3.64 -8.61
N PHE A 183 6.75 2.57 -9.39
CA PHE A 183 5.47 1.89 -9.59
C PHE A 183 5.37 0.70 -8.64
N ASN A 184 4.48 0.79 -7.66
CA ASN A 184 4.23 -0.24 -6.67
C ASN A 184 2.89 -0.93 -6.94
N HIS A 185 2.89 -2.26 -6.91
CA HIS A 185 1.68 -3.07 -6.85
C HIS A 185 1.94 -4.29 -5.97
N ASN A 186 1.24 -4.40 -4.85
CA ASN A 186 1.45 -5.49 -3.91
C ASN A 186 0.77 -6.78 -4.39
N LEU A 187 1.47 -7.91 -4.20
CA LEU A 187 0.89 -9.25 -4.34
C LEU A 187 0.16 -9.67 -3.06
N GLU A 188 0.57 -9.15 -1.92
CA GLU A 188 0.02 -9.36 -0.56
C GLU A 188 0.18 -10.78 -0.01
N THR A 189 0.01 -11.82 -0.81
CA THR A 189 0.14 -13.21 -0.37
C THR A 189 0.48 -14.16 -1.53
N VAL A 190 0.71 -15.43 -1.19
CA VAL A 190 1.06 -16.54 -2.09
C VAL A 190 -0.12 -17.01 -2.94
N PRO A 191 0.10 -17.70 -4.08
CA PRO A 191 -0.97 -18.16 -4.98
C PRO A 191 -2.08 -18.97 -4.29
N SER A 192 -1.72 -19.87 -3.38
CA SER A 192 -2.66 -20.76 -2.67
C SER A 192 -3.66 -19.99 -1.80
N ASN A 193 -3.25 -18.86 -1.22
CA ASN A 193 -4.07 -17.99 -0.38
C ASN A 193 -4.74 -16.86 -1.16
N TYR A 194 -4.43 -16.70 -2.45
CA TYR A 194 -4.74 -15.46 -3.14
C TYR A 194 -6.23 -15.18 -3.27
N LEU A 195 -7.06 -16.18 -3.62
CA LEU A 195 -8.50 -15.99 -3.77
C LEU A 195 -9.24 -15.87 -2.43
N THR A 196 -8.70 -16.47 -1.35
CA THR A 196 -9.29 -16.37 -0.01
C THR A 196 -8.98 -15.02 0.63
N VAL A 197 -7.77 -14.49 0.40
CA VAL A 197 -7.30 -13.21 0.93
C VAL A 197 -7.72 -12.02 0.05
N ARG A 198 -7.72 -12.20 -1.28
CA ARG A 198 -8.00 -11.18 -2.32
C ARG A 198 -9.00 -11.68 -3.37
N PRO A 199 -10.28 -11.89 -3.03
CA PRO A 199 -11.27 -12.48 -3.94
C PRO A 199 -11.46 -11.70 -5.25
N GLY A 200 -11.25 -10.37 -5.22
CA GLY A 200 -11.39 -9.48 -6.37
C GLY A 200 -10.18 -9.40 -7.30
N ALA A 201 -9.01 -9.94 -6.91
CA ALA A 201 -7.78 -9.85 -7.69
C ALA A 201 -7.37 -11.21 -8.29
N ARG A 202 -6.37 -11.22 -9.18
CA ARG A 202 -5.80 -12.46 -9.74
C ARG A 202 -4.27 -12.43 -9.67
N TYR A 203 -3.67 -13.46 -9.08
CA TYR A 203 -2.22 -13.55 -8.84
C TYR A 203 -1.38 -13.27 -10.09
N PHE A 204 -1.59 -14.04 -11.15
CA PHE A 204 -0.83 -13.86 -12.39
C PHE A 204 -1.15 -12.57 -13.14
N HIS A 205 -2.34 -11.99 -12.94
CA HIS A 205 -2.65 -10.65 -13.46
C HIS A 205 -1.80 -9.59 -12.75
N SER A 206 -1.66 -9.66 -11.42
CA SER A 206 -0.80 -8.76 -10.65
C SER A 206 0.68 -8.89 -11.02
N ILE A 207 1.18 -10.12 -11.25
CA ILE A 207 2.55 -10.32 -11.76
C ILE A 207 2.69 -9.73 -13.17
N ARG A 208 1.72 -10.00 -14.06
CA ARG A 208 1.74 -9.47 -15.42
C ARG A 208 1.67 -7.95 -15.44
N LEU A 209 0.92 -7.31 -14.53
CA LEU A 209 0.87 -5.85 -14.39
C LEU A 209 2.28 -5.27 -14.17
N LEU A 210 3.01 -5.79 -13.19
CA LEU A 210 4.38 -5.35 -12.88
C LEU A 210 5.35 -5.63 -14.04
N GLN A 211 5.22 -6.79 -14.70
CA GLN A 211 6.01 -7.11 -15.88
C GLN A 211 5.75 -6.11 -17.02
N ARG A 212 4.48 -5.76 -17.27
CA ARG A 212 4.12 -4.79 -18.32
C ARG A 212 4.63 -3.39 -18.02
N VAL A 213 4.77 -2.98 -16.75
CA VAL A 213 5.44 -1.71 -16.40
C VAL A 213 6.86 -1.69 -16.99
N LYS A 214 7.63 -2.78 -16.80
CA LYS A 214 8.99 -2.89 -17.34
C LYS A 214 9.04 -2.95 -18.86
N GLU A 215 8.04 -3.55 -19.51
CA GLU A 215 7.92 -3.57 -20.97
C GLU A 215 7.63 -2.18 -21.55
N LEU A 216 6.86 -1.34 -20.82
CA LEU A 216 6.51 0.01 -21.23
C LEU A 216 7.62 1.02 -20.91
N ASP A 217 8.23 0.90 -19.74
CA ASP A 217 9.37 1.72 -19.29
C ASP A 217 10.34 0.87 -18.44
N PRO A 218 11.43 0.35 -19.04
CA PRO A 218 12.40 -0.48 -18.33
C PRO A 218 13.19 0.30 -17.27
N THR A 219 13.19 1.63 -17.34
CA THR A 219 13.90 2.50 -16.38
C THR A 219 13.09 2.74 -15.11
N MET A 220 11.77 2.51 -15.16
CA MET A 220 10.90 2.70 -14.01
C MET A 220 11.24 1.69 -12.90
N PHE A 221 11.33 2.17 -11.66
CA PHE A 221 11.46 1.28 -10.50
C PHE A 221 10.12 0.60 -10.24
N THR A 222 10.16 -0.70 -10.02
CA THR A 222 8.97 -1.50 -9.68
C THR A 222 9.11 -2.07 -8.28
N LYS A 223 8.00 -2.09 -7.57
CA LYS A 223 7.95 -2.53 -6.18
C LYS A 223 6.75 -3.43 -5.94
N SER A 224 6.92 -4.37 -5.05
CA SER A 224 5.82 -5.18 -4.55
C SER A 224 6.00 -5.50 -3.07
N GLY A 225 4.93 -5.98 -2.47
CA GLY A 225 4.87 -6.31 -1.06
C GLY A 225 4.06 -7.56 -0.80
N ILE A 226 4.44 -8.28 0.24
CA ILE A 226 3.67 -9.38 0.81
C ILE A 226 3.51 -9.20 2.32
N MET A 227 2.42 -9.75 2.84
CA MET A 227 2.22 -9.94 4.26
C MET A 227 2.38 -11.42 4.59
N VAL A 228 3.18 -11.69 5.62
CA VAL A 228 3.38 -13.04 6.16
C VAL A 228 2.54 -13.24 7.43
N GLY A 229 2.21 -14.49 7.75
CA GLY A 229 1.30 -14.88 8.83
C GLY A 229 -0.16 -15.07 8.39
N LEU A 230 -0.41 -15.22 7.10
CA LEU A 230 -1.73 -15.46 6.50
C LEU A 230 -2.02 -16.96 6.27
N GLY A 231 -1.04 -17.83 6.52
CA GLY A 231 -1.12 -19.28 6.34
C GLY A 231 -0.28 -19.81 5.19
N GLU A 232 0.61 -18.97 4.66
CA GLU A 232 1.59 -19.35 3.66
C GLU A 232 2.68 -20.25 4.23
N GLU A 233 3.13 -21.23 3.44
CA GLU A 233 4.31 -22.02 3.73
C GLU A 233 5.58 -21.32 3.22
N ARG A 234 6.72 -21.58 3.88
CA ARG A 234 7.98 -20.92 3.55
C ARG A 234 8.38 -21.07 2.07
N ASN A 235 8.21 -22.27 1.50
CA ASN A 235 8.52 -22.55 0.10
C ASN A 235 7.61 -21.77 -0.87
N GLU A 236 6.37 -21.49 -0.50
CA GLU A 236 5.46 -20.67 -1.31
C GLU A 236 5.91 -19.21 -1.32
N VAL A 237 6.39 -18.69 -0.19
CA VAL A 237 6.99 -17.34 -0.13
C VAL A 237 8.23 -17.26 -1.02
N LEU A 238 9.08 -18.30 -1.02
CA LEU A 238 10.26 -18.33 -1.88
C LEU A 238 9.90 -18.42 -3.37
N GLN A 239 8.87 -19.21 -3.73
CA GLN A 239 8.37 -19.27 -5.09
C GLN A 239 7.79 -17.93 -5.54
N LEU A 240 7.04 -17.24 -4.68
CA LEU A 240 6.53 -15.91 -4.97
C LEU A 240 7.66 -14.92 -5.25
N MET A 241 8.78 -15.01 -4.52
CA MET A 241 9.96 -14.19 -4.82
C MET A 241 10.48 -14.47 -6.23
N ASP A 242 10.53 -15.74 -6.65
CA ASP A 242 10.93 -16.11 -8.02
C ASP A 242 9.97 -15.52 -9.06
N ASP A 243 8.66 -15.63 -8.82
CA ASP A 243 7.64 -15.07 -9.71
C ASP A 243 7.80 -13.55 -9.87
N LEU A 244 8.05 -12.82 -8.77
CA LEU A 244 8.34 -11.38 -8.82
C LEU A 244 9.62 -11.06 -9.60
N ARG A 245 10.64 -11.91 -9.51
CA ARG A 245 11.87 -11.76 -10.31
C ARG A 245 11.64 -12.04 -11.79
N THR A 246 10.70 -12.92 -12.17
CA THR A 246 10.31 -13.08 -13.60
C THR A 246 9.69 -11.82 -14.20
N ALA A 247 9.07 -10.97 -13.36
CA ALA A 247 8.55 -9.66 -13.74
C ALA A 247 9.58 -8.52 -13.54
N ASP A 248 10.84 -8.86 -13.23
CA ASP A 248 11.94 -7.95 -12.91
C ASP A 248 11.62 -6.90 -11.84
N VAL A 249 10.88 -7.31 -10.79
CA VAL A 249 10.52 -6.42 -9.68
C VAL A 249 11.75 -6.02 -8.86
N ASP A 250 12.01 -4.72 -8.71
CA ASP A 250 13.25 -4.22 -8.12
C ASP A 250 13.27 -4.27 -6.60
N PHE A 251 12.15 -3.94 -5.97
CA PHE A 251 12.04 -3.76 -4.52
C PHE A 251 10.94 -4.65 -3.95
N LEU A 252 11.31 -5.52 -3.01
CA LEU A 252 10.38 -6.34 -2.23
C LEU A 252 10.23 -5.83 -0.78
N THR A 253 8.99 -5.72 -0.33
CA THR A 253 8.65 -5.50 1.09
C THR A 253 7.98 -6.73 1.69
N ILE A 254 8.38 -7.11 2.91
CA ILE A 254 7.83 -8.25 3.64
C ILE A 254 7.48 -7.78 5.05
N GLY A 255 6.18 -7.78 5.36
CA GLY A 255 5.64 -7.32 6.65
C GLY A 255 4.80 -8.37 7.35
N GLN A 256 4.63 -8.28 8.66
CA GLN A 256 3.68 -9.14 9.37
C GLN A 256 2.25 -8.67 9.11
N TYR A 257 1.38 -9.62 8.75
CA TYR A 257 -0.07 -9.40 8.76
C TYR A 257 -0.56 -9.15 10.18
N LEU A 258 -1.26 -8.02 10.38
CA LEU A 258 -1.92 -7.69 11.63
C LEU A 258 -3.41 -7.57 11.38
N GLN A 259 -4.19 -8.40 12.07
CA GLN A 259 -5.63 -8.46 11.90
C GLN A 259 -6.31 -7.16 12.34
N PRO A 260 -7.11 -6.49 11.48
CA PRO A 260 -7.83 -5.28 11.88
C PRO A 260 -8.98 -5.54 12.86
N SER A 261 -9.70 -6.65 12.69
CA SER A 261 -10.76 -7.08 13.60
C SER A 261 -10.97 -8.59 13.52
N ARG A 262 -11.65 -9.19 14.50
CA ARG A 262 -11.96 -10.63 14.54
C ARG A 262 -12.76 -11.17 13.34
N LYS A 263 -13.35 -10.31 12.52
CA LYS A 263 -14.05 -10.66 11.27
C LYS A 263 -13.15 -10.69 10.02
N HIS A 264 -11.92 -10.21 10.11
CA HIS A 264 -10.93 -10.25 9.02
C HIS A 264 -10.26 -11.62 8.95
N HIS A 265 -9.44 -11.86 7.92
CA HIS A 265 -8.61 -13.06 7.80
C HIS A 265 -7.89 -13.35 9.12
N LYS A 266 -7.81 -14.62 9.53
CA LYS A 266 -7.16 -14.96 10.81
C LYS A 266 -5.64 -14.81 10.67
N VAL A 267 -4.97 -14.41 11.76
CA VAL A 267 -3.52 -14.52 11.84
C VAL A 267 -3.21 -15.98 12.14
N GLU A 268 -2.51 -16.65 11.24
CA GLU A 268 -2.10 -18.05 11.42
C GLU A 268 -0.83 -18.14 12.27
N LYS A 269 0.09 -17.19 12.09
CA LYS A 269 1.37 -17.14 12.79
C LYS A 269 1.90 -15.71 12.91
N PHE A 270 2.55 -15.40 14.03
CA PHE A 270 3.47 -14.27 14.12
C PHE A 270 4.89 -14.73 13.77
N VAL A 271 5.37 -14.31 12.61
CA VAL A 271 6.70 -14.65 12.09
C VAL A 271 7.78 -13.98 12.96
N THR A 272 8.84 -14.71 13.27
CA THR A 272 9.91 -14.19 14.13
C THR A 272 10.85 -13.25 13.35
N PRO A 273 11.55 -12.32 14.03
CA PRO A 273 12.55 -11.48 13.38
C PRO A 273 13.63 -12.26 12.61
N GLU A 274 14.02 -13.45 13.08
CA GLU A 274 14.99 -14.33 12.42
C GLU A 274 14.44 -14.89 11.11
N GLU A 275 13.15 -15.25 11.06
CA GLU A 275 12.48 -15.66 9.83
C GLU A 275 12.41 -14.51 8.81
N PHE A 276 12.09 -13.28 9.26
CA PHE A 276 12.17 -12.09 8.40
C PHE A 276 13.58 -11.87 7.84
N LYS A 277 14.63 -12.06 8.66
CA LYS A 277 16.03 -11.97 8.23
C LYS A 277 16.40 -13.06 7.22
N SER A 278 15.86 -14.27 7.38
CA SER A 278 16.01 -15.34 6.41
C SER A 278 15.39 -14.97 5.07
N TYR A 279 14.16 -14.44 5.07
CA TYR A 279 13.50 -13.97 3.85
C TYR A 279 14.27 -12.84 3.15
N GLU A 280 14.77 -11.87 3.92
CA GLU A 280 15.61 -10.79 3.40
C GLU A 280 16.85 -11.33 2.67
N THR A 281 17.56 -12.26 3.32
CA THR A 281 18.80 -12.84 2.79
C THR A 281 18.53 -13.55 1.47
N VAL A 282 17.48 -14.38 1.42
CA VAL A 282 17.11 -15.12 0.20
C VAL A 282 16.67 -14.17 -0.91
N ALA A 283 15.89 -13.12 -0.59
CA ALA A 283 15.47 -12.13 -1.57
C ALA A 283 16.67 -11.42 -2.21
N TYR A 284 17.65 -10.97 -1.42
CA TYR A 284 18.88 -10.39 -2.00
C TYR A 284 19.64 -11.40 -2.88
N THR A 285 19.73 -12.67 -2.48
CA THR A 285 20.34 -13.72 -3.32
C THR A 285 19.60 -13.92 -4.65
N LYS A 286 18.27 -13.75 -4.67
CA LYS A 286 17.45 -13.82 -5.89
C LYS A 286 17.56 -12.55 -6.77
N GLY A 287 18.26 -11.52 -6.32
CA GLY A 287 18.61 -10.36 -7.13
C GLY A 287 17.66 -9.17 -7.05
N PHE A 288 16.84 -9.06 -6.00
CA PHE A 288 16.16 -7.78 -5.69
C PHE A 288 17.22 -6.70 -5.38
N LEU A 289 17.00 -5.48 -5.88
CA LEU A 289 17.90 -4.35 -5.65
C LEU A 289 17.76 -3.80 -4.22
N MET A 290 16.55 -3.89 -3.67
CA MET A 290 16.24 -3.45 -2.32
C MET A 290 15.26 -4.42 -1.68
N VAL A 291 15.42 -4.69 -0.39
CA VAL A 291 14.50 -5.50 0.40
C VAL A 291 14.30 -4.84 1.76
N SER A 292 13.04 -4.66 2.15
CA SER A 292 12.65 -4.26 3.50
C SER A 292 11.83 -5.38 4.12
N SER A 293 12.37 -6.07 5.13
CA SER A 293 11.76 -7.28 5.71
C SER A 293 11.79 -7.20 7.24
N SER A 294 10.62 -6.95 7.84
CA SER A 294 10.49 -6.85 9.30
C SER A 294 9.03 -6.96 9.73
N PRO A 295 8.74 -7.26 11.02
CA PRO A 295 7.36 -7.36 11.49
C PRO A 295 6.52 -6.10 11.22
N LEU A 296 7.12 -4.92 11.34
CA LEU A 296 6.42 -3.64 11.16
C LEU A 296 6.59 -3.04 9.77
N THR A 297 7.26 -3.72 8.84
CA THR A 297 7.37 -3.24 7.45
C THR A 297 5.98 -3.07 6.86
N ARG A 298 5.78 -1.95 6.18
CA ARG A 298 4.63 -1.65 5.31
C ARG A 298 5.18 -1.16 3.98
N SER A 299 4.40 -1.31 2.92
CA SER A 299 4.82 -0.89 1.57
C SER A 299 5.31 0.56 1.53
N SER A 300 4.78 1.47 2.35
CA SER A 300 5.19 2.87 2.40
C SER A 300 6.09 3.25 3.59
N HIS A 301 6.50 2.31 4.45
CA HIS A 301 7.35 2.61 5.60
C HIS A 301 8.79 2.93 5.15
N HIS A 302 9.35 4.07 5.59
CA HIS A 302 10.68 4.56 5.19
C HIS A 302 10.90 4.69 3.66
N ALA A 303 9.83 4.89 2.89
CA ALA A 303 9.88 4.87 1.42
C ALA A 303 10.89 5.85 0.80
N GLY A 304 11.08 7.05 1.37
CA GLY A 304 12.08 8.01 0.89
C GLY A 304 13.52 7.51 1.03
N ASP A 305 13.88 6.99 2.20
CA ASP A 305 15.21 6.42 2.47
C ASP A 305 15.44 5.14 1.64
N ASP A 306 14.40 4.32 1.49
CA ASP A 306 14.42 3.12 0.67
C ASP A 306 14.61 3.46 -0.81
N PHE A 307 13.98 4.52 -1.31
CA PHE A 307 14.13 4.96 -2.69
C PHE A 307 15.55 5.47 -2.99
N ALA A 308 16.16 6.23 -2.08
CA ALA A 308 17.55 6.67 -2.22
C ALA A 308 18.52 5.47 -2.30
N ARG A 309 18.33 4.47 -1.43
CA ARG A 309 19.11 3.23 -1.46
C ARG A 309 18.88 2.42 -2.74
N LEU A 310 17.63 2.35 -3.20
CA LEU A 310 17.25 1.67 -4.42
C LEU A 310 17.91 2.28 -5.66
N LYS A 311 17.94 3.61 -5.78
CA LYS A 311 18.67 4.33 -6.84
C LYS A 311 20.16 3.98 -6.83
N ALA A 312 20.81 4.13 -5.67
CA ALA A 312 22.23 3.84 -5.52
C ALA A 312 22.57 2.38 -5.88
N ALA A 313 21.70 1.43 -5.52
CA ALA A 313 21.87 0.01 -5.87
C ALA A 313 21.80 -0.21 -7.39
N ARG A 314 20.89 0.46 -8.09
CA ARG A 314 20.80 0.38 -9.56
C ARG A 314 22.01 1.00 -10.24
N GLU A 315 22.43 2.18 -9.81
CA GLU A 315 23.62 2.87 -10.35
C GLU A 315 24.87 1.99 -10.21
N LYS A 316 25.06 1.38 -9.04
CA LYS A 316 26.16 0.42 -8.81
C LYS A 316 26.09 -0.79 -9.74
N LYS A 317 24.89 -1.35 -9.94
CA LYS A 317 24.69 -2.50 -10.85
C LYS A 317 25.01 -2.13 -12.31
N LEU A 318 24.60 -0.94 -12.76
CA LEU A 318 24.90 -0.45 -14.10
C LEU A 318 26.39 -0.18 -14.31
N ALA A 319 27.06 0.40 -13.31
CA ALA A 319 28.50 0.60 -13.33
C ALA A 319 29.27 -0.73 -13.44
N ALA A 320 28.89 -1.72 -12.63
CA ALA A 320 29.52 -3.06 -12.66
C ALA A 320 29.24 -3.85 -13.95
N ALA A 321 28.20 -3.51 -14.72
CA ALA A 321 27.91 -4.12 -16.00
C ALA A 321 28.64 -3.45 -17.18
N ALA A 322 29.20 -2.26 -16.96
CA ALA A 322 29.97 -1.51 -17.95
C ALA A 322 31.49 -1.78 -17.86
N GLU A 323 31.95 -2.42 -16.78
CA GLU A 323 33.31 -2.94 -16.57
C GLU A 323 33.48 -4.33 -17.18
#